data_AF-A0A6V7NNU7-F1
#
_entry.id   AF-A0A6V7NNU7-F1
#
_cell.length_a   1.000
_cell.length_b   1.000
_cell.length_c   1.000
_cell.angle_alpha   90.00
_cell.angle_beta   90.00
_cell.angle_gamma   90.00
#
_symmetry.space_group_name_H-M   'P 1'
#
loop_
_entity.id
_entity.type
_entity.pdbx_description
1 polymer ?
#
loop_
_entity_poly.entity_id
_entity_poly.type
_entity_poly.pdbx_seq_one_letter_code
_entity_poly.pdbx_strand_id
1 'polypeptide(L)'
;MAEDNGEEDEGRRSLCFLPFSFSFFLLLLLLLLPLPVRAQTPSCTAGWRINPDMSKCFMYIGSSLSWDRAEALCQDMNGHLAALTSTQELNFAQSLCASASIAGGCWVGGRGYNSTALGVGWKWSDDASHWNKSAFPGESLRVNCSTSTSCRANINDSCTLVSNARVALVGERCNTSHGLICMKNQENKCYHKHCHKEYFIVLAVVSGLILSTTLAVVIWLLVYRRSKKRKRSRKVSSPSAVALVPPSWKVFTTEELRSITKNFSEANRLIGDAKTGGTYSGLLPDGSRVAIKRLKRSSLQRKKEFYSEIGRVARLHHPNLVAVKGCCYDHGDRYIVYEFVANGPLDRWLHHIPRGGRSLDWAMRMRVATTLAQGIAFLHDKVKPQVVHRDIRASNVLLDEEFGRI
;
A
#
# COMPACT_ATOMS: atom_id res chain seq x y z
N MET A 1 -26.57 -51.36 28.09
CA MET A 1 -26.54 -50.10 28.88
C MET A 1 -25.07 -49.84 29.15
N ALA A 2 -24.35 -49.14 28.27
CA ALA A 2 -24.41 -47.71 27.91
C ALA A 2 -23.77 -46.79 28.99
N GLU A 3 -23.10 -45.75 28.48
CA GLU A 3 -22.29 -44.68 29.13
C GLU A 3 -20.81 -45.06 29.28
N ASP A 4 -19.84 -44.58 28.49
CA ASP A 4 -19.50 -43.26 27.89
C ASP A 4 -19.05 -42.17 28.89
N ASN A 5 -18.07 -41.38 28.41
CA ASN A 5 -17.25 -40.31 29.01
C ASN A 5 -15.83 -40.79 29.39
N GLY A 6 -14.75 -40.47 28.67
CA GLY A 6 -14.48 -39.29 27.84
C GLY A 6 -13.51 -38.38 28.60
N GLU A 7 -12.25 -38.79 28.68
CA GLU A 7 -11.17 -38.04 29.34
C GLU A 7 -10.42 -37.22 28.27
N GLU A 8 -10.70 -35.92 28.25
CA GLU A 8 -10.05 -34.91 27.40
C GLU A 8 -8.64 -34.61 27.93
N ASP A 9 -7.60 -35.15 27.29
CA ASP A 9 -6.21 -34.72 27.53
C ASP A 9 -5.80 -33.65 26.50
N GLU A 10 -5.98 -32.42 26.96
CA GLU A 10 -5.24 -31.18 26.68
C GLU A 10 -4.33 -31.15 25.44
N GLY A 11 -4.97 -30.91 24.29
CA GLY A 11 -4.32 -30.52 23.06
C GLY A 11 -3.49 -29.26 23.24
N ARG A 12 -2.15 -29.42 23.25
CA ARG A 12 -1.16 -28.34 23.13
C ARG A 12 -1.28 -27.68 21.75
N ARG A 13 -2.31 -26.85 21.60
CA ARG A 13 -2.51 -25.92 20.48
C ARG A 13 -1.33 -24.94 20.49
N SER A 14 -0.32 -25.22 19.69
CA SER A 14 0.56 -24.17 19.18
C SER A 14 -0.31 -23.29 18.29
N LEU A 15 -0.91 -22.27 18.91
CA LEU A 15 -1.58 -21.17 18.26
C LEU A 15 -0.69 -20.68 17.12
N CYS A 16 -1.14 -20.96 15.91
CA CYS A 16 -0.77 -20.20 14.74
C CYS A 16 -1.01 -18.73 15.09
N PHE A 17 0.06 -17.98 15.33
CA PHE A 17 0.06 -16.54 15.11
C PHE A 17 -0.18 -16.32 13.62
N LEU A 18 -1.45 -16.41 13.21
CA LEU A 18 -1.95 -15.81 11.98
C LEU A 18 -1.74 -14.29 12.10
N PRO A 19 -1.50 -13.60 10.98
CA PRO A 19 -1.05 -12.21 10.94
C PRO A 19 -2.22 -11.25 11.21
N PHE A 20 -2.91 -11.38 12.34
CA PHE A 20 -3.90 -10.40 12.77
C PHE A 20 -3.26 -9.08 13.24
N SER A 21 -1.94 -9.08 13.47
CA SER A 21 -1.23 -7.86 13.87
C SER A 21 -1.15 -6.83 12.74
N PHE A 22 -1.15 -7.21 11.46
CA PHE A 22 -1.06 -6.20 10.40
C PHE A 22 -2.32 -5.36 10.27
N SER A 23 -3.49 -5.97 10.46
CA SER A 23 -4.78 -5.26 10.40
C SER A 23 -5.02 -4.41 11.66
N PHE A 24 -4.61 -4.91 12.84
CA PHE A 24 -4.70 -4.15 14.08
C PHE A 24 -3.74 -2.96 14.11
N PHE A 25 -2.52 -3.11 13.56
CA PHE A 25 -1.59 -1.99 13.41
C PHE A 25 -2.06 -0.98 12.36
N LEU A 26 -2.70 -1.41 11.26
CA LEU A 26 -3.28 -0.49 10.27
C LEU A 26 -4.47 0.29 10.83
N LEU A 27 -5.30 -0.35 11.67
CA LEU A 27 -6.41 0.30 12.37
C LEU A 27 -5.90 1.29 13.43
N LEU A 28 -4.84 0.93 14.16
CA LEU A 28 -4.18 1.82 15.11
C LEU A 28 -3.47 2.99 14.40
N LEU A 29 -2.93 2.76 13.19
CA LEU A 29 -2.35 3.81 12.35
C LEU A 29 -3.42 4.77 11.82
N LEU A 30 -4.62 4.28 11.48
CA LEU A 30 -5.78 5.10 11.09
C LEU A 30 -6.36 5.89 12.27
N LEU A 31 -6.26 5.36 13.50
CA LEU A 31 -6.65 6.06 14.74
C LEU A 31 -5.60 7.07 15.23
N LEU A 32 -4.33 6.92 14.81
CA LEU A 32 -3.21 7.83 15.11
C LEU A 32 -2.98 8.89 14.02
N LEU A 33 -3.67 8.81 12.88
CA LEU A 33 -3.79 9.96 12.00
C LEU A 33 -4.51 11.05 12.81
N PRO A 34 -3.90 12.23 13.02
CA PRO A 34 -4.60 13.31 13.68
C PRO A 34 -5.88 13.53 12.88
N LEU A 35 -7.03 13.45 13.57
CA LEU A 35 -8.30 13.94 13.04
C LEU A 35 -8.01 15.26 12.32
N PRO A 36 -8.58 15.51 11.13
CA PRO A 36 -8.35 16.77 10.45
C PRO A 36 -8.64 17.86 11.47
N VAL A 37 -7.59 18.63 11.81
CA VAL A 37 -7.67 19.71 12.78
C VAL A 37 -8.91 20.48 12.41
N ARG A 38 -9.90 20.47 13.31
CA ARG A 38 -11.16 21.16 13.11
C ARG A 38 -10.79 22.55 12.65
N ALA A 39 -11.04 22.86 11.38
CA ALA A 39 -10.70 24.15 10.81
C ALA A 39 -11.30 25.19 11.76
N GLN A 40 -10.45 25.99 12.40
CA GLN A 40 -10.93 27.06 13.23
C GLN A 40 -11.81 27.91 12.32
N THR A 41 -13.10 27.96 12.63
CA THR A 41 -14.02 28.81 11.89
C THR A 41 -13.47 30.23 11.95
N PRO A 42 -13.29 30.92 10.81
CA PRO A 42 -12.79 32.28 10.80
C PRO A 42 -13.65 33.11 11.76
N SER A 43 -13.02 33.67 12.79
CA SER A 43 -13.71 34.45 13.82
C SER A 43 -12.98 35.77 13.99
N CYS A 44 -13.74 36.86 14.02
CA CYS A 44 -13.21 38.18 14.26
C CYS A 44 -12.94 38.38 15.75
N THR A 45 -12.05 39.32 16.09
CA THR A 45 -11.82 39.74 17.48
C THR A 45 -13.11 40.30 18.10
N ALA A 46 -13.21 40.27 19.43
CA ALA A 46 -14.40 40.72 20.15
C ALA A 46 -14.80 42.15 19.72
N GLY A 47 -16.09 42.35 19.40
CA GLY A 47 -16.63 43.62 18.89
C GLY A 47 -16.66 43.76 17.37
N TRP A 48 -15.95 42.91 16.64
CA TRP A 48 -15.98 42.85 15.17
C TRP A 48 -16.96 41.76 14.69
N ARG A 49 -17.69 42.06 13.62
CA ARG A 49 -18.63 41.13 12.98
C ARG A 49 -18.07 40.67 11.65
N ILE A 50 -18.03 39.36 11.45
CA ILE A 50 -17.59 38.76 10.20
C ILE A 50 -18.67 38.96 9.12
N ASN A 51 -18.24 39.28 7.90
CA ASN A 51 -19.16 39.34 6.77
C ASN A 51 -19.60 37.94 6.32
N PRO A 52 -20.68 37.83 5.53
CA PRO A 52 -21.23 36.52 5.12
C PRO A 52 -20.26 35.65 4.31
N ASP A 53 -19.31 36.25 3.58
CA ASP A 53 -18.30 35.52 2.80
C ASP A 53 -17.07 35.11 3.62
N MET A 54 -17.05 35.46 4.92
CA MET A 54 -15.99 35.14 5.87
C MET A 54 -14.59 35.67 5.51
N SER A 55 -14.50 36.72 4.68
CA SER A 55 -13.21 37.29 4.25
C SER A 55 -12.80 38.56 4.99
N LYS A 56 -13.77 39.29 5.56
CA LYS A 56 -13.52 40.58 6.22
C LYS A 56 -14.30 40.73 7.52
N CYS A 57 -13.69 41.43 8.46
CA CYS A 57 -14.27 41.79 9.73
C CYS A 57 -14.69 43.26 9.70
N PHE A 58 -15.92 43.56 10.12
CA PHE A 58 -16.47 44.92 10.16
C PHE A 58 -16.83 45.32 11.58
N MET A 59 -16.63 46.59 11.93
CA MET A 59 -17.01 47.14 13.22
C MET A 59 -17.67 48.51 13.02
N TYR A 60 -18.86 48.67 13.59
CA TYR A 60 -19.53 49.95 13.65
C TYR A 60 -19.09 50.73 14.89
N ILE A 61 -18.83 52.02 14.71
CA ILE A 61 -18.52 52.96 15.80
C ILE A 61 -19.46 54.16 15.68
N GLY A 62 -20.22 54.42 16.75
CA GLY A 62 -21.21 55.50 16.78
C GLY A 62 -20.66 56.90 17.02
N SER A 63 -19.35 57.06 17.19
CA SER A 63 -18.69 58.36 17.33
C SER A 63 -18.84 59.17 16.04
N SER A 64 -19.51 60.31 16.11
CA SER A 64 -19.68 61.21 14.98
C SER A 64 -18.36 61.95 14.70
N LEU A 65 -17.68 61.60 13.61
CA LEU A 65 -16.36 62.12 13.24
C LEU A 65 -16.33 62.57 11.78
N SER A 66 -15.44 63.51 11.44
CA SER A 66 -15.09 63.80 10.05
C SER A 66 -14.41 62.59 9.41
N TRP A 67 -14.48 62.47 8.08
CA TRP A 67 -13.98 61.29 7.38
C TRP A 67 -12.50 61.02 7.66
N ASP A 68 -11.64 62.05 7.65
CA ASP A 68 -10.20 61.88 7.92
C ASP A 68 -9.93 61.43 9.37
N ARG A 69 -10.72 61.91 10.34
CA ARG A 69 -10.62 61.46 11.75
C ARG A 69 -11.16 60.03 11.93
N ALA A 70 -12.19 59.68 11.17
CA ALA A 70 -12.76 58.35 11.18
C ALA A 70 -11.78 57.31 10.61
N GLU A 71 -11.10 57.64 9.51
CA GLU A 71 -10.03 56.80 8.94
C GLU A 71 -8.87 56.63 9.91
N ALA A 72 -8.39 57.71 10.54
CA ALA A 72 -7.34 57.63 11.54
C ALA A 72 -7.71 56.73 12.74
N LEU A 73 -8.98 56.76 13.17
CA LEU A 73 -9.48 55.89 14.23
C LEU A 73 -9.51 54.41 13.80
N CYS A 74 -9.90 54.12 12.55
CA CYS A 74 -9.83 52.75 12.04
C CYS A 74 -8.39 52.25 11.94
N GLN A 75 -7.45 53.12 11.54
CA GLN A 75 -6.02 52.81 11.44
C GLN A 75 -5.37 52.51 12.80
N ASP A 76 -5.75 53.25 13.86
CA ASP A 76 -5.31 52.97 15.24
C ASP A 76 -5.70 51.55 15.70
N MET A 77 -6.82 51.04 15.19
CA MET A 77 -7.25 49.68 15.44
C MET A 77 -6.63 48.65 14.48
N ASN A 78 -5.64 48.96 13.66
CA ASN A 78 -5.12 48.09 12.58
C ASN A 78 -6.16 47.76 11.49
N GLY A 79 -7.00 48.72 11.10
CA GLY A 79 -7.94 48.58 9.99
C GLY A 79 -8.04 49.86 9.16
N HIS A 80 -9.03 49.90 8.29
CA HIS A 80 -9.35 51.07 7.46
C HIS A 80 -10.85 51.31 7.51
N LEU A 81 -11.35 52.47 7.07
CA LEU A 81 -12.77 52.59 6.77
C LEU A 81 -13.18 51.53 5.72
N ALA A 82 -14.41 51.05 5.83
CA ALA A 82 -14.87 49.90 5.07
C ALA A 82 -14.74 50.09 3.55
N ALA A 83 -13.92 49.26 2.91
CA ALA A 83 -13.83 49.12 1.46
C ALA A 83 -14.77 48.01 0.97
N LEU A 84 -15.86 48.43 0.34
CA LEU A 84 -16.92 47.55 -0.12
C LEU A 84 -16.62 47.13 -1.58
N THR A 85 -16.55 45.84 -1.81
CA THR A 85 -16.15 45.24 -3.11
C THR A 85 -17.28 44.48 -3.78
N SER A 86 -18.35 44.16 -3.02
CA SER A 86 -19.55 43.48 -3.50
C SER A 86 -20.84 44.12 -2.97
N THR A 87 -21.96 43.88 -3.65
CA THR A 87 -23.31 44.27 -3.17
C THR A 87 -23.66 43.60 -1.85
N GLN A 88 -23.12 42.40 -1.59
CA GLN A 88 -23.34 41.69 -0.34
C GLN A 88 -22.67 42.39 0.85
N GLU A 89 -21.45 42.89 0.67
CA GLU A 89 -20.77 43.71 1.67
C GLU A 89 -21.49 45.05 1.89
N LEU A 90 -22.04 45.66 0.83
CA LEU A 90 -22.84 46.88 0.95
C LEU A 90 -24.09 46.66 1.81
N ASN A 91 -24.87 45.62 1.53
CA ASN A 91 -26.07 45.28 2.30
C ASN A 91 -25.70 44.95 3.76
N PHE A 92 -24.58 44.27 3.98
CA PHE A 92 -24.08 43.99 5.31
C PHE A 92 -23.71 45.28 6.06
N ALA A 93 -22.94 46.18 5.45
CA ALA A 93 -22.59 47.48 6.02
C ALA A 93 -23.83 48.34 6.30
N GLN A 94 -24.85 48.30 5.43
CA GLN A 94 -26.14 48.96 5.68
C GLN A 94 -26.82 48.41 6.92
N SER A 95 -26.87 47.09 7.10
CA SER A 95 -27.47 46.48 8.28
C SER A 95 -26.76 46.88 9.58
N LEU A 96 -25.43 47.00 9.55
CA LEU A 96 -24.64 47.48 10.67
C LEU A 96 -24.96 48.94 10.99
N CYS A 97 -25.02 49.79 9.98
CA CYS A 97 -25.34 51.21 10.14
C CYS A 97 -26.78 51.46 10.62
N ALA A 98 -27.76 50.73 10.06
CA ALA A 98 -29.17 50.90 10.38
C ALA A 98 -29.52 50.45 11.80
N SER A 99 -28.81 49.44 12.33
CA SER A 99 -29.03 48.93 13.69
C SER A 99 -28.74 49.94 14.81
N ALA A 100 -28.12 51.08 14.48
CA ALA A 100 -27.64 52.07 15.44
C ALA A 100 -28.45 53.38 15.50
N SER A 101 -29.59 53.48 14.80
CA SER A 101 -30.59 54.57 14.98
C SER A 101 -30.09 56.02 14.79
N ILE A 102 -29.17 56.30 13.86
CA ILE A 102 -28.75 57.67 13.52
C ILE A 102 -29.28 58.06 12.15
N ALA A 103 -29.97 59.22 12.07
CA ALA A 103 -30.58 59.77 10.85
C ALA A 103 -29.58 60.25 9.76
N GLY A 104 -28.27 60.01 9.95
CA GLY A 104 -27.20 60.60 9.13
C GLY A 104 -26.37 59.61 8.29
N GLY A 105 -26.55 58.30 8.43
CA GLY A 105 -25.69 57.32 7.74
C GLY A 105 -24.30 57.16 8.37
N CYS A 106 -23.47 56.28 7.80
CA CYS A 106 -22.17 55.90 8.34
C CYS A 106 -21.06 55.97 7.28
N TRP A 107 -19.93 56.57 7.63
CA TRP A 107 -18.75 56.64 6.78
C TRP A 107 -18.22 55.26 6.39
N VAL A 108 -17.88 55.15 5.10
CA VAL A 108 -17.12 54.05 4.52
C VAL A 108 -15.95 54.63 3.70
N GLY A 109 -15.02 53.78 3.27
CA GLY A 109 -13.68 54.22 2.88
C GLY A 109 -13.57 54.89 1.51
N GLY A 110 -14.67 55.22 0.84
CA GLY A 110 -14.60 55.76 -0.51
C GLY A 110 -14.28 57.25 -0.52
N ARG A 111 -13.30 57.65 -1.32
CA ARG A 111 -12.93 59.06 -1.53
C ARG A 111 -12.86 59.38 -3.02
N GLY A 112 -13.46 60.52 -3.38
CA GLY A 112 -13.43 61.05 -4.72
C GLY A 112 -12.03 61.57 -5.08
N TYR A 113 -11.62 61.36 -6.32
CA TYR A 113 -10.41 61.95 -6.89
C TYR A 113 -10.64 62.35 -8.35
N ASN A 114 -9.85 63.31 -8.83
CA ASN A 114 -9.94 63.77 -10.21
C ASN A 114 -9.15 62.84 -11.14
N SER A 115 -9.81 62.15 -12.08
CA SER A 115 -9.17 61.23 -13.03
C SER A 115 -9.09 61.86 -14.42
N THR A 116 -7.92 61.78 -15.05
CA THR A 116 -7.63 62.40 -16.35
C THR A 116 -8.34 61.76 -17.54
N ALA A 117 -8.83 60.51 -17.43
CA ALA A 117 -9.33 59.73 -18.56
C ALA A 117 -10.86 59.71 -18.76
N LEU A 118 -11.65 59.86 -17.68
CA LEU A 118 -13.12 59.66 -17.70
C LEU A 118 -13.89 60.63 -16.78
N GLY A 119 -13.22 61.65 -16.22
CA GLY A 119 -13.81 62.56 -15.23
C GLY A 119 -13.64 62.05 -13.79
N VAL A 120 -14.73 61.93 -13.05
CA VAL A 120 -14.73 61.61 -11.61
C VAL A 120 -14.29 60.17 -11.33
N GLY A 121 -13.27 59.99 -10.49
CA GLY A 121 -12.85 58.68 -9.98
C GLY A 121 -13.18 58.50 -8.49
N TRP A 122 -13.34 57.25 -8.07
CA TRP A 122 -13.50 56.86 -6.66
C TRP A 122 -12.47 55.79 -6.30
N LYS A 123 -11.88 55.90 -5.11
CA LYS A 123 -10.94 54.89 -4.57
C LYS A 123 -11.25 54.61 -3.10
N TRP A 124 -10.87 53.43 -2.62
CA TRP A 124 -11.01 53.05 -1.22
C TRP A 124 -9.80 53.53 -0.38
N SER A 125 -10.00 53.76 0.91
CA SER A 125 -8.99 54.28 1.83
C SER A 125 -7.93 53.25 2.22
N ASP A 126 -8.20 51.97 2.01
CA ASP A 126 -7.23 50.89 2.23
C ASP A 126 -6.15 50.80 1.15
N ASP A 127 -6.28 51.57 0.05
CA ASP A 127 -5.44 51.59 -1.16
C ASP A 127 -5.16 50.19 -1.78
N ALA A 128 -5.83 49.13 -1.29
CA ALA A 128 -5.65 47.74 -1.68
C ALA A 128 -6.89 47.18 -2.40
N SER A 129 -8.09 47.62 -1.99
CA SER A 129 -9.34 47.18 -2.60
C SER A 129 -9.62 47.94 -3.90
N HIS A 130 -10.04 47.22 -4.95
CA HIS A 130 -10.41 47.83 -6.23
C HIS A 130 -11.85 48.38 -6.19
N TRP A 131 -12.07 49.58 -6.73
CA TRP A 131 -13.41 50.16 -6.86
C TRP A 131 -14.23 49.42 -7.94
N ASN A 132 -15.22 48.64 -7.53
CA ASN A 132 -16.07 47.88 -8.44
C ASN A 132 -17.14 48.78 -9.08
N LYS A 133 -16.84 49.32 -10.27
CA LYS A 133 -17.77 50.20 -11.03
C LYS A 133 -19.11 49.56 -11.37
N SER A 134 -19.17 48.23 -11.48
CA SER A 134 -20.41 47.49 -11.77
C SER A 134 -21.33 47.39 -10.55
N ALA A 135 -20.74 47.30 -9.35
CA ALA A 135 -21.50 47.30 -8.08
C ALA A 135 -21.81 48.71 -7.59
N PHE A 136 -20.93 49.68 -7.87
CA PHE A 136 -21.02 51.07 -7.42
C PHE A 136 -20.83 52.02 -8.61
N PRO A 137 -21.91 52.34 -9.35
CA PRO A 137 -21.83 53.28 -10.47
C PRO A 137 -21.51 54.69 -9.94
N GLY A 138 -20.25 55.11 -10.09
CA GLY A 138 -19.73 56.34 -9.47
C GLY A 138 -20.36 57.64 -9.96
N GLU A 139 -21.13 57.64 -11.06
CA GLU A 139 -21.81 58.80 -11.62
C GLU A 139 -23.04 59.26 -10.80
N SER A 140 -23.63 58.37 -9.99
CA SER A 140 -24.86 58.65 -9.21
C SER A 140 -24.60 59.08 -7.76
N LEU A 141 -23.36 59.08 -7.29
CA LEU A 141 -22.97 59.48 -5.92
C LEU A 141 -22.95 61.01 -5.72
N ARG A 142 -23.70 61.77 -6.52
CA ARG A 142 -23.72 63.24 -6.43
C ARG A 142 -24.32 63.67 -5.09
N VAL A 143 -23.60 64.56 -4.41
CA VAL A 143 -23.90 65.10 -3.09
C VAL A 143 -25.34 65.60 -3.02
N ASN A 144 -26.06 65.23 -1.96
CA ASN A 144 -27.47 65.56 -1.74
C ASN A 144 -27.64 67.09 -1.59
N CYS A 145 -27.88 67.79 -2.69
CA CYS A 145 -28.03 69.24 -2.71
C CYS A 145 -29.53 69.60 -2.70
N SER A 146 -30.02 70.13 -1.58
CA SER A 146 -31.41 70.61 -1.45
C SER A 146 -31.66 72.01 -2.04
N THR A 147 -30.65 72.68 -2.61
CA THR A 147 -30.80 74.01 -3.23
C THR A 147 -29.94 74.18 -4.48
N SER A 148 -30.54 74.65 -5.58
CA SER A 148 -30.07 74.57 -6.96
C SER A 148 -28.92 75.50 -7.39
N THR A 149 -28.17 76.11 -6.46
CA THR A 149 -27.21 77.18 -6.82
C THR A 149 -25.80 77.06 -6.25
N SER A 150 -25.41 75.98 -5.57
CA SER A 150 -24.05 75.85 -5.01
C SER A 150 -23.42 74.46 -5.06
N CYS A 151 -23.67 73.67 -6.13
CA CYS A 151 -23.07 72.34 -6.28
C CYS A 151 -21.91 72.36 -7.28
N ARG A 152 -20.92 73.23 -7.02
CA ARG A 152 -19.52 72.97 -7.38
C ARG A 152 -18.79 72.58 -6.09
N ALA A 153 -19.18 71.47 -5.47
CA ALA A 153 -18.35 70.88 -4.42
C ALA A 153 -17.10 70.32 -5.12
N ASN A 154 -15.93 70.71 -4.63
CA ASN A 154 -14.67 70.22 -5.15
C ASN A 154 -14.64 68.70 -4.94
N ILE A 155 -14.46 67.93 -6.00
CA ILE A 155 -14.72 66.49 -5.94
C ILE A 155 -13.75 65.73 -5.04
N ASN A 156 -12.61 66.34 -4.77
CA ASN A 156 -11.60 65.89 -3.83
C ASN A 156 -12.07 65.97 -2.36
N ASP A 157 -13.16 66.71 -2.10
CA ASP A 157 -13.78 66.87 -0.78
C ASP A 157 -15.05 66.01 -0.63
N SER A 158 -15.29 65.08 -1.56
CA SER A 158 -16.41 64.14 -1.51
C SER A 158 -15.96 62.76 -1.00
N CYS A 159 -16.62 62.29 0.06
CA CYS A 159 -16.40 61.01 0.70
C CYS A 159 -17.68 60.19 0.71
N THR A 160 -17.59 58.86 0.80
CA THR A 160 -18.77 57.99 0.73
C THR A 160 -19.29 57.58 2.10
N LEU A 161 -20.61 57.61 2.24
CA LEU A 161 -21.34 57.08 3.38
C LEU A 161 -22.39 56.07 2.93
N VAL A 162 -22.67 55.12 3.80
CA VAL A 162 -23.77 54.18 3.66
C VAL A 162 -25.00 54.73 4.38
N SER A 163 -26.15 54.73 3.71
CA SER A 163 -27.41 55.26 4.24
C SER A 163 -28.52 54.20 4.21
N ASN A 164 -29.54 54.41 5.05
CA ASN A 164 -30.77 53.62 5.08
C ASN A 164 -31.81 54.11 4.05
N ALA A 165 -31.44 55.04 3.17
CA ALA A 165 -32.28 55.53 2.09
C ALA A 165 -32.32 54.55 0.89
N ARG A 166 -33.20 54.80 -0.10
CA ARG A 166 -33.30 53.99 -1.33
C ARG A 166 -31.96 53.87 -2.09
N VAL A 167 -31.07 54.83 -1.92
CA VAL A 167 -29.71 54.79 -2.44
C VAL A 167 -28.78 54.38 -1.29
N ALA A 168 -28.18 53.19 -1.41
CA ALA A 168 -27.44 52.54 -0.35
C ALA A 168 -26.08 53.18 -0.04
N LEU A 169 -25.41 53.71 -1.06
CA LEU A 169 -24.13 54.40 -0.97
C LEU A 169 -24.30 55.81 -1.52
N VAL A 170 -23.89 56.84 -0.78
CA VAL A 170 -24.07 58.26 -1.14
C VAL A 170 -22.76 59.01 -0.95
N GLY A 171 -22.49 60.01 -1.78
CA GLY A 171 -21.37 60.94 -1.58
C GLY A 171 -21.77 62.13 -0.72
N GLU A 172 -20.92 62.53 0.22
CA GLU A 172 -21.11 63.64 1.15
C GLU A 172 -19.78 64.38 1.38
N ARG A 173 -19.83 65.62 1.88
CA ARG A 173 -18.61 66.40 2.17
C ARG A 173 -17.81 65.74 3.30
N CYS A 174 -16.53 65.46 3.06
CA CYS A 174 -15.64 64.76 4.01
C CYS A 174 -15.53 65.43 5.40
N ASN A 175 -15.80 66.74 5.50
CA ASN A 175 -15.74 67.50 6.76
C ASN A 175 -17.03 67.41 7.61
N THR A 176 -18.08 66.75 7.12
CA THR A 176 -19.28 66.48 7.91
C THR A 176 -19.02 65.35 8.91
N SER A 177 -19.80 65.29 9.99
CA SER A 177 -19.59 64.32 11.06
C SER A 177 -20.66 63.23 11.03
N HIS A 178 -20.23 61.98 10.90
CA HIS A 178 -21.10 60.80 10.85
C HIS A 178 -20.48 59.66 11.67
N GLY A 179 -21.29 58.65 12.03
CA GLY A 179 -20.75 57.39 12.54
C GLY A 179 -19.89 56.71 11.47
N LEU A 180 -19.13 55.68 11.84
CA LEU A 180 -18.17 55.05 10.91
C LEU A 180 -18.22 53.53 10.97
N ILE A 181 -17.86 52.90 9.85
CA ILE A 181 -17.67 51.45 9.77
C ILE A 181 -16.21 51.19 9.41
N CYS A 182 -15.49 50.60 10.35
CA CYS A 182 -14.13 50.12 10.10
C CYS A 182 -14.19 48.70 9.54
N MET A 183 -13.26 48.36 8.67
CA MET A 183 -13.00 47.01 8.22
C MET A 183 -11.56 46.59 8.51
N LYS A 184 -11.40 45.28 8.68
CA LYS A 184 -10.12 44.59 8.62
C LYS A 184 -10.25 43.49 7.60
N ASN A 185 -9.29 43.43 6.67
CA ASN A 185 -9.09 42.20 5.94
C ASN A 185 -8.73 41.14 6.95
N GLN A 186 -9.35 39.96 6.86
CA GLN A 186 -8.84 38.84 7.61
C GLN A 186 -7.45 38.57 7.05
N GLU A 187 -6.43 39.08 7.73
CA GLU A 187 -5.07 38.67 7.46
C GLU A 187 -5.09 37.16 7.59
N ASN A 188 -5.00 36.46 6.45
CA ASN A 188 -4.36 35.18 6.46
C ASN A 188 -2.95 35.46 6.97
N LYS A 189 -2.76 35.50 8.28
CA LYS A 189 -1.48 35.24 8.94
C LYS A 189 -1.14 33.76 8.72
N CYS A 190 -1.19 33.31 7.48
CA CYS A 190 -0.21 32.38 6.95
C CYS A 190 1.10 33.15 6.80
N TYR A 191 1.71 33.53 7.93
CA TYR A 191 3.11 33.92 7.90
C TYR A 191 3.89 32.72 7.37
N HIS A 192 4.58 32.98 6.28
CA HIS A 192 5.34 32.08 5.41
C HIS A 192 6.48 31.28 6.08
N LYS A 193 6.44 31.08 7.41
CA LYS A 193 7.37 30.25 8.19
C LYS A 193 6.71 29.35 9.26
N HIS A 194 5.42 29.50 9.57
CA HIS A 194 4.76 28.63 10.57
C HIS A 194 3.95 27.47 9.97
N CYS A 195 3.51 27.55 8.71
CA CYS A 195 2.87 26.41 8.02
C CYS A 195 3.84 25.23 7.81
N HIS A 196 5.15 25.52 7.77
CA HIS A 196 6.17 24.50 7.64
C HIS A 196 6.54 23.82 8.96
N LYS A 197 6.42 24.44 10.14
CA LYS A 197 6.86 23.79 11.39
C LYS A 197 6.00 22.56 11.71
N GLU A 198 4.68 22.70 11.63
CA GLU A 198 3.77 21.56 11.84
C GLU A 198 3.95 20.50 10.74
N TYR A 199 4.15 20.91 9.49
CA TYR A 199 4.44 19.99 8.39
C TYR A 199 5.79 19.27 8.55
N PHE A 200 6.84 19.96 9.03
CA PHE A 200 8.15 19.37 9.31
C PHE A 200 8.10 18.44 10.53
N ILE A 201 7.30 18.75 11.55
CA ILE A 201 7.06 17.85 12.69
C ILE A 201 6.36 16.59 12.19
N VAL A 202 5.30 16.72 11.39
CA VAL A 202 4.60 15.57 10.79
C VAL A 202 5.55 14.76 9.89
N LEU A 203 6.34 15.41 9.04
CA LEU A 203 7.31 14.74 8.16
C LEU A 203 8.42 14.03 8.96
N ALA A 204 8.91 14.64 10.04
CA ALA A 204 9.92 14.04 10.92
C ALA A 204 9.37 12.85 11.69
N VAL A 205 8.14 12.94 12.22
CA VAL A 205 7.48 11.83 12.90
C VAL A 205 7.17 10.69 11.93
N VAL A 206 6.62 10.98 10.76
CA VAL A 206 6.30 9.97 9.74
C VAL A 206 7.57 9.29 9.22
N SER A 207 8.61 10.05 8.89
CA SER A 207 9.90 9.48 8.47
C SER A 207 10.57 8.65 9.58
N GLY A 208 10.50 9.10 10.83
CA GLY A 208 10.96 8.35 12.01
C GLY A 208 10.22 7.02 12.20
N LEU A 209 8.90 7.01 12.04
CA LEU A 209 8.08 5.79 12.13
C LEU A 209 8.38 4.82 10.98
N ILE A 210 8.56 5.33 9.76
CA ILE A 210 8.95 4.50 8.60
C ILE A 210 10.34 3.88 8.83
N LEU A 211 11.31 4.65 9.31
CA LEU A 211 12.65 4.13 9.61
C LEU A 211 12.64 3.11 10.76
N SER A 212 11.87 3.35 11.82
CA SER A 212 11.72 2.42 12.95
C SER A 212 11.08 1.10 12.51
N THR A 213 9.99 1.16 11.74
CA THR A 213 9.28 -0.04 11.26
C THR A 213 10.12 -0.84 10.27
N THR A 214 10.80 -0.19 9.33
CA THR A 214 11.72 -0.85 8.40
C THR A 214 12.89 -1.51 9.14
N LEU A 215 13.48 -0.84 10.13
CA LEU A 215 14.56 -1.40 10.95
C LEU A 215 14.07 -2.61 11.77
N ALA A 216 12.88 -2.53 12.38
CA ALA A 216 12.27 -3.64 13.10
C ALA A 216 12.02 -4.86 12.20
N VAL A 217 11.51 -4.65 10.98
CA VAL A 217 11.32 -5.73 9.99
C VAL A 217 12.66 -6.33 9.57
N VAL A 218 13.68 -5.51 9.31
CA VAL A 218 15.03 -6.00 8.97
C VAL A 218 15.61 -6.81 10.12
N ILE A 219 15.54 -6.33 11.36
CA ILE A 219 15.99 -7.07 12.55
C ILE A 219 15.20 -8.38 12.67
N TRP A 220 13.89 -8.36 12.51
CA TRP A 220 13.05 -9.56 12.54
C TRP A 220 13.46 -10.56 11.46
N LEU A 221 13.73 -10.11 10.23
CA LEU A 221 14.22 -10.95 9.14
C LEU A 221 15.62 -11.51 9.42
N LEU A 222 16.52 -10.72 10.02
CA LEU A 222 17.86 -11.15 10.41
C LEU A 222 17.80 -12.18 11.55
N VAL A 223 16.94 -11.96 12.55
CA VAL A 223 16.68 -12.91 13.65
C VAL A 223 15.99 -14.16 13.12
N TYR A 224 15.03 -14.04 12.21
CA TYR A 224 14.38 -15.16 11.56
C TYR A 224 15.36 -15.96 10.71
N ARG A 225 16.26 -15.31 9.96
CA ARG A 225 17.35 -15.97 9.22
C ARG A 225 18.37 -16.62 10.15
N ARG A 226 18.76 -15.96 11.25
CA ARG A 226 19.64 -16.53 12.29
C ARG A 226 18.97 -17.69 13.01
N SER A 227 17.69 -17.62 13.31
CA SER A 227 16.88 -18.68 13.93
C SER A 227 16.67 -19.84 12.97
N LYS A 228 16.45 -19.60 11.67
CA LYS A 228 16.40 -20.63 10.64
C LYS A 228 17.77 -21.28 10.41
N LYS A 229 18.87 -20.52 10.48
CA LYS A 229 20.25 -21.04 10.45
C LYS A 229 20.58 -21.84 11.71
N ARG A 230 20.18 -21.36 12.90
CA ARG A 230 20.31 -22.08 14.18
C ARG A 230 19.41 -23.32 14.22
N LYS A 231 18.17 -23.29 13.73
CA LYS A 231 17.29 -24.47 13.59
C LYS A 231 17.82 -25.46 12.55
N ARG A 232 18.44 -24.99 11.45
CA ARG A 232 19.20 -25.86 10.51
C ARG A 232 20.44 -26.49 11.15
N SER A 233 21.10 -25.79 12.08
CA SER A 233 22.27 -26.30 12.82
C SER A 233 21.88 -27.16 14.02
N ARG A 234 20.72 -26.94 14.64
CA ARG A 234 20.23 -27.64 15.84
C ARG A 234 19.36 -28.86 15.49
N LYS A 235 18.81 -28.96 14.26
CA LYS A 235 18.29 -30.22 13.69
C LYS A 235 19.37 -31.20 13.23
N VAL A 236 20.65 -30.84 13.34
CA VAL A 236 21.80 -31.75 13.08
C VAL A 236 22.25 -32.48 14.35
N SER A 237 21.65 -32.21 15.52
CA SER A 237 21.99 -32.89 16.76
C SER A 237 20.75 -33.23 17.59
N SER A 238 20.04 -34.29 17.17
CA SER A 238 19.27 -35.16 18.07
C SER A 238 18.98 -36.47 17.34
N PRO A 239 19.73 -37.55 17.61
CA PRO A 239 19.43 -38.89 17.13
C PRO A 239 18.69 -39.68 18.23
N SER A 240 17.53 -40.25 17.88
CA SER A 240 16.85 -41.40 18.53
C SER A 240 15.50 -41.57 17.82
N ALA A 241 14.97 -42.73 17.42
CA ALA A 241 15.34 -44.13 17.17
C ALA A 241 14.04 -44.67 16.51
N VAL A 242 13.96 -45.47 15.44
CA VAL A 242 14.44 -46.84 15.23
C VAL A 242 14.15 -47.16 13.75
N ALA A 243 15.18 -47.50 12.98
CA ALA A 243 15.18 -48.52 11.92
C ALA A 243 16.63 -48.58 11.39
N LEU A 244 17.23 -49.76 11.44
CA LEU A 244 18.63 -50.01 11.12
C LEU A 244 19.01 -49.51 9.71
N VAL A 245 20.05 -48.67 9.66
CA VAL A 245 20.79 -48.13 8.49
C VAL A 245 19.92 -47.66 7.30
N PRO A 246 19.57 -46.36 7.20
CA PRO A 246 19.12 -45.81 5.93
C PRO A 246 20.30 -45.69 4.97
N PRO A 247 20.17 -46.04 3.68
CA PRO A 247 21.26 -45.90 2.73
C PRO A 247 21.65 -44.43 2.64
N SER A 248 22.92 -44.13 2.94
CA SER A 248 23.51 -42.86 2.55
C SER A 248 23.49 -42.82 1.02
N TRP A 249 22.53 -42.09 0.44
CA TRP A 249 22.55 -41.84 -1.00
C TRP A 249 23.91 -41.27 -1.38
N LYS A 250 24.51 -41.78 -2.46
CA LYS A 250 25.89 -41.49 -2.82
C LYS A 250 25.96 -40.47 -3.95
N VAL A 251 26.94 -39.56 -3.87
CA VAL A 251 27.36 -38.77 -5.03
C VAL A 251 28.40 -39.59 -5.78
N PHE A 252 28.03 -40.09 -6.95
CA PHE A 252 28.89 -40.90 -7.82
C PHE A 252 29.74 -40.00 -8.72
N THR A 253 30.90 -40.48 -9.13
CA THR A 253 31.67 -39.88 -10.22
C THR A 253 31.23 -40.43 -11.58
N THR A 254 31.56 -39.72 -12.66
CA THR A 254 31.27 -40.18 -14.02
C THR A 254 31.98 -41.50 -14.33
N GLU A 255 33.19 -41.68 -13.83
CA GLU A 255 34.00 -42.89 -13.98
C GLU A 255 33.34 -44.09 -13.30
N GLU A 256 32.80 -43.89 -12.08
CA GLU A 256 32.04 -44.93 -11.39
C GLU A 256 30.81 -45.35 -12.20
N LEU A 257 30.03 -44.39 -12.70
CA LEU A 257 28.86 -44.69 -13.52
C LEU A 257 29.24 -45.40 -14.84
N ARG A 258 30.36 -45.02 -15.47
CA ARG A 258 30.89 -45.72 -16.65
C ARG A 258 31.27 -47.15 -16.32
N SER A 259 31.94 -47.39 -15.19
CA SER A 259 32.27 -48.75 -14.75
C SER A 259 31.00 -49.59 -14.53
N ILE A 260 30.03 -49.06 -13.77
CA ILE A 260 28.76 -49.73 -13.44
C ILE A 260 27.95 -50.10 -14.70
N THR A 261 27.95 -49.22 -15.70
CA THR A 261 27.16 -49.38 -16.95
C THR A 261 27.93 -49.99 -18.11
N LYS A 262 29.19 -50.41 -17.91
CA LYS A 262 30.10 -50.84 -19.00
C LYS A 262 30.19 -49.80 -20.13
N ASN A 263 30.58 -48.59 -19.77
CA ASN A 263 30.66 -47.41 -20.64
C ASN A 263 29.34 -47.05 -21.32
N PHE A 264 28.22 -47.12 -20.59
CA PHE A 264 26.87 -46.87 -21.12
C PHE A 264 26.56 -47.72 -22.37
N SER A 265 26.97 -49.00 -22.36
CA SER A 265 26.74 -49.93 -23.46
C SER A 265 25.26 -50.03 -23.84
N GLU A 266 24.95 -50.07 -25.13
CA GLU A 266 23.59 -50.29 -25.63
C GLU A 266 22.99 -51.63 -25.14
N ALA A 267 23.82 -52.64 -24.84
CA ALA A 267 23.35 -53.89 -24.25
C ALA A 267 22.74 -53.70 -22.85
N ASN A 268 23.15 -52.65 -22.13
CA ASN A 268 22.63 -52.31 -20.81
C ASN A 268 21.49 -51.28 -20.88
N ARG A 269 21.16 -50.76 -22.05
CA ARG A 269 20.15 -49.72 -22.22
C ARG A 269 18.76 -50.28 -22.00
N LEU A 270 18.05 -49.67 -21.06
CA LEU A 270 16.67 -49.98 -20.77
C LEU A 270 15.75 -49.24 -21.75
N ILE A 271 14.65 -49.90 -22.11
CA ILE A 271 13.60 -49.33 -22.94
C ILE A 271 12.98 -48.15 -22.19
N GLY A 272 12.88 -46.99 -22.85
CA GLY A 272 12.33 -45.78 -22.23
C GLY A 272 12.29 -44.60 -23.20
N ASP A 273 11.75 -43.47 -22.73
CA ASP A 273 11.55 -42.28 -23.54
C ASP A 273 12.89 -41.71 -24.04
N ALA A 274 13.09 -41.76 -25.37
CA ALA A 274 14.26 -41.22 -26.07
C ALA A 274 14.50 -39.75 -25.74
N LYS A 275 13.45 -38.99 -25.38
CA LYS A 275 13.59 -37.58 -25.01
C LYS A 275 14.42 -37.39 -23.75
N THR A 276 14.49 -38.33 -22.82
CA THR A 276 15.10 -38.09 -21.50
C THR A 276 16.62 -38.28 -21.44
N GLY A 277 17.25 -38.85 -22.48
CA GLY A 277 18.69 -39.14 -22.51
C GLY A 277 19.05 -40.61 -22.24
N GLY A 278 18.05 -41.45 -21.98
CA GLY A 278 18.18 -42.90 -21.80
C GLY A 278 18.40 -43.34 -20.35
N THR A 279 17.99 -44.57 -20.05
CA THR A 279 18.22 -45.25 -18.77
C THR A 279 19.05 -46.49 -19.02
N TYR A 280 20.04 -46.77 -18.17
CA TYR A 280 20.94 -47.91 -18.30
C TYR A 280 20.90 -48.74 -17.03
N SER A 281 20.90 -50.06 -17.15
CA SER A 281 21.08 -50.95 -16.01
C SER A 281 22.56 -51.11 -15.68
N GLY A 282 22.84 -51.46 -14.44
CA GLY A 282 24.20 -51.76 -14.00
C GLY A 282 24.22 -52.47 -12.64
N LEU A 283 25.42 -52.87 -12.24
CA LEU A 283 25.68 -53.53 -10.96
C LEU A 283 26.62 -52.65 -10.13
N LEU A 284 26.22 -52.36 -8.90
CA LEU A 284 27.09 -51.71 -7.92
C LEU A 284 28.15 -52.70 -7.39
N PRO A 285 29.25 -52.22 -6.77
CA PRO A 285 30.30 -53.09 -6.23
C PRO A 285 29.82 -54.09 -5.15
N ASP A 286 28.72 -53.78 -4.48
CA ASP A 286 28.07 -54.64 -3.49
C ASP A 286 27.16 -55.71 -4.11
N GLY A 287 27.07 -55.76 -5.44
CA GLY A 287 26.18 -56.66 -6.19
C GLY A 287 24.75 -56.14 -6.37
N SER A 288 24.42 -54.95 -5.85
CA SER A 288 23.08 -54.37 -6.01
C SER A 288 22.84 -53.93 -7.45
N ARG A 289 21.73 -54.36 -8.07
CA ARG A 289 21.32 -53.88 -9.40
C ARG A 289 20.73 -52.48 -9.31
N VAL A 290 21.12 -51.61 -10.24
CA VAL A 290 20.67 -50.22 -10.32
C VAL A 290 20.21 -49.82 -11.72
N ALA A 291 19.35 -48.80 -11.77
CA ALA A 291 18.95 -48.12 -13.00
C ALA A 291 19.48 -46.69 -12.99
N ILE A 292 20.34 -46.35 -13.94
CA ILE A 292 21.00 -45.05 -14.08
C ILE A 292 20.30 -44.27 -15.18
N LYS A 293 19.51 -43.27 -14.80
CA LYS A 293 18.79 -42.38 -15.72
C LYS A 293 19.65 -41.16 -16.01
N ARG A 294 20.05 -40.99 -17.27
CA ARG A 294 20.62 -39.74 -17.75
C ARG A 294 19.48 -38.72 -17.88
N LEU A 295 19.71 -37.49 -17.46
CA LEU A 295 18.78 -36.38 -17.65
C LEU A 295 19.25 -35.51 -18.81
N LYS A 296 18.32 -34.82 -19.47
CA LYS A 296 18.64 -33.76 -20.45
C LYS A 296 19.64 -32.77 -19.84
N ARG A 297 20.62 -32.35 -20.62
CA ARG A 297 21.55 -31.26 -20.25
C ARG A 297 20.73 -29.99 -20.00
N SER A 298 21.02 -29.29 -18.90
CA SER A 298 20.39 -28.01 -18.57
C SER A 298 21.47 -27.03 -18.15
N SER A 299 21.57 -25.91 -18.86
CA SER A 299 22.49 -24.82 -18.54
C SER A 299 22.03 -23.97 -17.34
N LEU A 300 20.75 -24.05 -16.99
CA LEU A 300 20.13 -23.22 -15.96
C LEU A 300 20.25 -23.80 -14.54
N GLN A 301 20.24 -25.13 -14.40
CA GLN A 301 20.26 -25.76 -13.07
C GLN A 301 21.69 -25.83 -12.51
N ARG A 302 21.93 -25.21 -11.35
CA ARG A 302 23.26 -25.23 -10.72
C ARG A 302 23.53 -26.59 -10.03
N LYS A 303 24.78 -27.08 -10.06
CA LYS A 303 25.24 -28.32 -9.37
C LYS A 303 24.70 -28.45 -7.94
N LYS A 304 24.74 -27.36 -7.17
CA LYS A 304 24.27 -27.29 -5.77
C LYS A 304 22.75 -27.49 -5.64
N GLU A 305 21.97 -26.93 -6.56
CA GLU A 305 20.51 -27.06 -6.56
C GLU A 305 20.10 -28.48 -6.90
N PHE A 306 20.74 -29.06 -7.93
CA PHE A 306 20.55 -30.46 -8.30
C PHE A 306 20.79 -31.41 -7.12
N TYR A 307 21.94 -31.32 -6.44
CA TYR A 307 22.22 -32.16 -5.27
C TYR A 307 21.25 -31.92 -4.11
N SER A 308 20.80 -30.68 -3.92
CA SER A 308 19.80 -30.37 -2.88
C SER A 308 18.45 -31.00 -3.19
N GLU A 309 18.04 -31.03 -4.46
CA GLU A 309 16.78 -31.64 -4.91
C GLU A 309 16.85 -33.16 -4.80
N ILE A 310 17.90 -33.78 -5.35
CA ILE A 310 18.10 -35.24 -5.24
C ILE A 310 18.23 -35.66 -3.79
N GLY A 311 19.00 -34.94 -2.99
CA GLY A 311 19.15 -35.23 -1.57
C GLY A 311 17.87 -35.08 -0.77
N ARG A 312 16.83 -34.41 -1.28
CA ARG A 312 15.49 -34.40 -0.67
C ARG A 312 14.69 -35.63 -1.09
N VAL A 313 14.73 -36.00 -2.37
CA VAL A 313 14.03 -37.18 -2.90
C VAL A 313 14.62 -38.48 -2.36
N ALA A 314 15.94 -38.57 -2.24
CA ALA A 314 16.64 -39.76 -1.72
C ALA A 314 16.39 -40.05 -0.23
N ARG A 315 15.75 -39.12 0.50
CA ARG A 315 15.30 -39.37 1.89
C ARG A 315 13.90 -39.97 1.95
N LEU A 316 13.16 -39.97 0.84
CA LEU A 316 11.83 -40.55 0.77
C LEU A 316 11.98 -42.06 0.70
N HIS A 317 11.44 -42.75 1.71
CA HIS A 317 11.44 -44.19 1.80
C HIS A 317 10.00 -44.63 1.97
N HIS A 318 9.50 -45.37 0.98
CA HIS A 318 8.16 -45.94 0.99
C HIS A 318 8.16 -47.20 0.11
N PRO A 319 7.45 -48.28 0.49
CA PRO A 319 7.39 -49.51 -0.31
C PRO A 319 6.89 -49.31 -1.75
N ASN A 320 6.10 -48.26 -1.99
CA ASN A 320 5.56 -47.91 -3.30
C ASN A 320 6.20 -46.63 -3.89
N LEU A 321 7.48 -46.38 -3.58
CA LEU A 321 8.31 -45.40 -4.28
C LEU A 321 9.69 -46.01 -4.59
N VAL A 322 10.11 -45.97 -5.86
CA VAL A 322 11.48 -46.34 -6.26
C VAL A 322 12.52 -45.53 -5.49
N ALA A 323 13.40 -46.23 -4.77
CA ALA A 323 14.45 -45.62 -3.98
C ALA A 323 15.54 -44.99 -4.86
N VAL A 324 15.89 -43.75 -4.55
CA VAL A 324 17.07 -43.08 -5.14
C VAL A 324 18.31 -43.48 -4.34
N LYS A 325 19.23 -44.17 -5.00
CA LYS A 325 20.52 -44.59 -4.43
C LYS A 325 21.59 -43.52 -4.57
N GLY A 326 21.45 -42.58 -5.50
CA GLY A 326 22.39 -41.47 -5.64
C GLY A 326 22.28 -40.65 -6.91
N CYS A 327 23.30 -39.84 -7.18
CA CYS A 327 23.38 -39.05 -8.41
C CYS A 327 24.82 -38.72 -8.81
N CYS A 328 25.00 -38.31 -10.07
CA CYS A 328 26.23 -37.71 -10.58
C CYS A 328 25.91 -36.38 -11.29
N TYR A 329 26.80 -35.41 -11.13
CA TYR A 329 26.77 -34.14 -11.88
C TYR A 329 28.19 -33.85 -12.36
N ASP A 330 28.35 -33.75 -13.67
CA ASP A 330 29.64 -33.51 -14.30
C ASP A 330 29.50 -32.61 -15.53
N HIS A 331 30.12 -31.43 -15.49
CA HIS A 331 30.09 -30.42 -16.57
C HIS A 331 28.71 -30.15 -17.25
N GLY A 332 27.60 -30.38 -16.55
CA GLY A 332 26.22 -30.20 -17.06
C GLY A 332 25.51 -31.50 -17.44
N ASP A 333 26.24 -32.62 -17.56
CA ASP A 333 25.66 -33.95 -17.60
C ASP A 333 25.19 -34.36 -16.20
N ARG A 334 23.98 -34.90 -16.13
CA ARG A 334 23.28 -35.19 -14.87
C ARG A 334 22.72 -36.60 -14.92
N TYR A 335 22.93 -37.33 -13.85
CA TYR A 335 22.49 -38.72 -13.72
C TYR A 335 21.82 -38.92 -12.36
N ILE A 336 20.75 -39.71 -12.34
CA ILE A 336 20.13 -40.19 -11.11
C ILE A 336 20.26 -41.71 -11.10
N VAL A 337 20.69 -42.26 -9.97
CA VAL A 337 20.84 -43.70 -9.74
C VAL A 337 19.65 -44.16 -8.89
N TYR A 338 18.82 -45.00 -9.45
CA TYR A 338 17.69 -45.65 -8.79
C TYR A 338 18.04 -47.10 -8.48
N GLU A 339 17.31 -47.71 -7.55
CA GLU A 339 17.25 -49.16 -7.51
C GLU A 339 16.65 -49.73 -8.80
N PHE A 340 17.05 -50.94 -9.15
CA PHE A 340 16.54 -51.62 -10.33
C PHE A 340 15.21 -52.32 -10.02
N VAL A 341 14.23 -52.18 -10.91
CA VAL A 341 12.89 -52.77 -10.81
C VAL A 341 12.66 -53.71 -12.00
N ALA A 342 12.36 -54.99 -11.73
CA ALA A 342 12.52 -56.07 -12.69
C ALA A 342 11.54 -56.08 -13.88
N ASN A 343 10.25 -55.82 -13.65
CA ASN A 343 9.23 -55.91 -14.70
C ASN A 343 9.08 -54.61 -15.52
N GLY A 344 9.85 -53.58 -15.19
CA GLY A 344 9.90 -52.34 -15.98
C GLY A 344 8.59 -51.55 -15.94
N PRO A 345 8.35 -50.65 -16.92
CA PRO A 345 7.23 -49.72 -16.88
C PRO A 345 5.88 -50.37 -17.26
N LEU A 346 4.80 -49.89 -16.64
CA LEU A 346 3.43 -50.39 -16.79
C LEU A 346 2.89 -50.24 -18.22
N ASP A 347 3.29 -49.20 -18.96
CA ASP A 347 2.85 -48.97 -20.34
C ASP A 347 3.16 -50.15 -21.28
N ARG A 348 4.29 -50.84 -21.06
CA ARG A 348 4.65 -52.07 -21.78
C ARG A 348 3.62 -53.17 -21.54
N TRP A 349 3.17 -53.35 -20.31
CA TRP A 349 2.21 -54.38 -19.94
C TRP A 349 0.79 -54.06 -20.39
N LEU A 350 0.46 -52.77 -20.56
CA LEU A 350 -0.84 -52.33 -21.06
C LEU A 350 -0.94 -52.41 -22.59
N HIS A 351 0.14 -52.12 -23.31
CA HIS A 351 0.10 -51.97 -24.78
C HIS A 351 0.81 -53.08 -25.56
N HIS A 352 1.73 -53.82 -24.95
CA HIS A 352 2.57 -54.80 -25.64
C HIS A 352 2.50 -56.16 -24.93
N ILE A 353 1.40 -56.88 -25.13
CA ILE A 353 1.28 -58.27 -24.69
C ILE A 353 2.19 -59.11 -25.61
N PRO A 354 3.27 -59.75 -25.11
CA PRO A 354 4.05 -60.67 -25.93
C PRO A 354 3.16 -61.81 -26.42
N ARG A 355 3.39 -62.34 -27.63
CA ARG A 355 2.70 -63.56 -28.08
C ARG A 355 3.00 -64.68 -27.08
N GLY A 356 1.99 -65.14 -26.34
CA GLY A 356 2.11 -66.13 -25.26
C GLY A 356 2.52 -65.57 -23.89
N GLY A 357 2.59 -64.25 -23.72
CA GLY A 357 2.89 -63.60 -22.45
C GLY A 357 1.68 -63.41 -21.54
N ARG A 358 1.92 -63.30 -20.22
CA ARG A 358 0.89 -63.00 -19.22
C ARG A 358 0.39 -61.57 -19.38
N SER A 359 -0.91 -61.38 -19.57
CA SER A 359 -1.55 -60.06 -19.53
C SER A 359 -1.86 -59.67 -18.08
N LEU A 360 -1.97 -58.36 -17.83
CA LEU A 360 -2.46 -57.87 -16.53
C LEU A 360 -3.94 -58.19 -16.40
N ASP A 361 -4.26 -59.19 -15.58
CA ASP A 361 -5.64 -59.49 -15.17
C ASP A 361 -6.23 -58.37 -14.30
N TRP A 362 -7.53 -58.45 -14.04
CA TRP A 362 -8.23 -57.41 -13.28
C TRP A 362 -7.66 -57.23 -11.86
N ALA A 363 -7.33 -58.33 -11.18
CA ALA A 363 -6.81 -58.29 -9.82
C ALA A 363 -5.43 -57.59 -9.78
N MET A 364 -4.56 -57.88 -10.74
CA MET A 364 -3.27 -57.21 -10.91
C MET A 364 -3.44 -55.72 -11.18
N ARG A 365 -4.37 -55.32 -12.05
CA ARG A 365 -4.65 -53.90 -12.33
C ARG A 365 -5.10 -53.15 -11.09
N MET A 366 -6.00 -53.75 -10.31
CA MET A 366 -6.48 -53.16 -9.06
C MET A 366 -5.38 -53.05 -8.01
N ARG A 367 -4.47 -54.05 -7.94
CA ARG A 367 -3.28 -53.97 -7.09
C ARG A 367 -2.39 -52.80 -7.47
N VAL A 368 -2.04 -52.68 -8.76
CA VAL A 368 -1.21 -51.57 -9.28
C VAL A 368 -1.85 -50.20 -9.01
N ALA A 369 -3.16 -50.07 -9.23
CA ALA A 369 -3.87 -48.82 -8.95
C ALA A 369 -3.85 -48.46 -7.46
N THR A 370 -4.05 -49.46 -6.59
CA THR A 370 -4.03 -49.28 -5.13
C THR A 370 -2.65 -48.86 -4.64
N THR A 371 -1.60 -49.52 -5.12
CA THR A 371 -0.21 -49.21 -4.74
C THR A 371 0.20 -47.82 -5.23
N LEU A 372 -0.29 -47.40 -6.41
CA LEU A 372 -0.04 -46.06 -6.95
C LEU A 372 -0.68 -45.00 -6.08
N ALA A 373 -1.95 -45.21 -5.70
CA ALA A 373 -2.66 -44.32 -4.81
C ALA A 373 -1.97 -44.20 -3.44
N GLN A 374 -1.49 -45.32 -2.88
CA GLN A 374 -0.74 -45.34 -1.61
C GLN A 374 0.57 -44.53 -1.70
N GLY A 375 1.36 -44.72 -2.76
CA GLY A 375 2.61 -43.96 -2.97
C GLY A 375 2.35 -42.46 -3.12
N ILE A 376 1.32 -42.06 -3.87
CA ILE A 376 0.94 -40.65 -4.03
C ILE A 376 0.42 -40.06 -2.71
N ALA A 377 -0.43 -40.79 -1.99
CA ALA A 377 -0.94 -40.35 -0.69
C ALA A 377 0.20 -40.11 0.32
N PHE A 378 1.21 -40.99 0.34
CA PHE A 378 2.41 -40.78 1.14
C PHE A 378 3.11 -39.45 0.81
N LEU A 379 3.31 -39.14 -0.48
CA LEU A 379 3.96 -37.91 -0.93
C LEU A 379 3.18 -36.64 -0.56
N HIS A 380 1.85 -36.70 -0.57
CA HIS A 380 0.98 -35.56 -0.29
C HIS A 380 0.72 -35.36 1.22
N ASP A 381 0.56 -36.44 1.97
CA ASP A 381 0.10 -36.36 3.35
C ASP A 381 1.26 -36.39 4.35
N LYS A 382 2.19 -37.33 4.15
CA LYS A 382 3.24 -37.66 5.12
C LYS A 382 4.53 -36.86 4.90
N VAL A 383 4.83 -36.45 3.67
CA VAL A 383 6.04 -35.67 3.37
C VAL A 383 5.80 -34.16 3.57
N LYS A 384 6.70 -33.48 4.29
CA LYS A 384 6.64 -32.01 4.52
C LYS A 384 7.96 -31.31 4.12
N PRO A 385 7.93 -30.27 3.26
CA PRO A 385 6.77 -29.80 2.50
C PRO A 385 6.28 -30.87 1.51
N GLN A 386 5.00 -30.79 1.15
CA GLN A 386 4.35 -31.77 0.28
C GLN A 386 5.08 -31.87 -1.06
N VAL A 387 5.16 -33.08 -1.61
CA VAL A 387 5.87 -33.34 -2.87
C VAL A 387 4.84 -33.63 -3.95
N VAL A 388 4.81 -32.81 -4.99
CA VAL A 388 3.98 -33.06 -6.17
C VAL A 388 4.86 -33.76 -7.22
N HIS A 389 4.46 -34.96 -7.66
CA HIS A 389 5.22 -35.75 -8.64
C HIS A 389 5.27 -35.09 -10.03
N ARG A 390 4.18 -34.44 -10.45
CA ARG A 390 4.00 -33.68 -11.72
C ARG A 390 4.05 -34.47 -13.02
N ASP A 391 4.52 -35.72 -13.02
CA ASP A 391 4.61 -36.56 -14.23
C ASP A 391 4.07 -37.98 -13.98
N ILE A 392 2.83 -38.07 -13.48
CA ILE A 392 2.17 -39.37 -13.24
C ILE A 392 1.61 -39.88 -14.56
N ARG A 393 2.19 -40.96 -15.08
CA ARG A 393 1.81 -41.64 -16.33
C ARG A 393 2.30 -43.09 -16.32
N ALA A 394 1.68 -43.96 -17.11
CA ALA A 394 1.99 -45.40 -17.12
C ALA A 394 3.47 -45.73 -17.38
N SER A 395 4.19 -44.92 -18.17
CA SER A 395 5.63 -45.11 -18.42
C SER A 395 6.54 -44.78 -17.22
N ASN A 396 6.02 -44.13 -16.18
CA ASN A 396 6.73 -43.79 -14.95
C ASN A 396 6.27 -44.63 -13.74
N VAL A 397 5.35 -45.58 -13.95
CA VAL A 397 4.94 -46.56 -12.95
C VAL A 397 5.73 -47.84 -13.26
N LEU A 398 6.65 -48.21 -12.39
CA LEU A 398 7.43 -49.43 -12.55
C LEU A 398 6.75 -50.59 -11.82
N LEU A 399 6.93 -51.80 -12.32
CA LEU A 399 6.37 -53.02 -11.73
C LEU A 399 7.52 -53.87 -11.20
N ASP A 400 7.46 -54.21 -9.92
CA ASP A 400 8.33 -55.20 -9.32
C ASP A 400 7.87 -56.63 -9.64
N GLU A 401 8.61 -57.62 -9.13
CA GLU A 401 8.34 -59.05 -9.37
C GLU A 401 6.94 -59.48 -8.88
N GLU A 402 6.40 -58.82 -7.86
CA GLU A 402 5.08 -59.09 -7.26
C GLU A 402 3.92 -58.26 -7.86
N PHE A 403 4.21 -57.41 -8.86
CA PHE A 403 3.26 -56.46 -9.45
C PHE A 403 2.61 -55.51 -8.40
N GLY A 404 3.35 -55.15 -7.36
CA GLY A 404 2.86 -54.46 -6.16
C GLY A 404 3.75 -53.33 -5.58
N ARG A 405 4.92 -53.05 -6.13
CA ARG A 405 5.76 -51.89 -5.75
C ARG A 405 5.99 -50.96 -6.94
N ILE A 406 5.93 -49.65 -6.69
CA ILE A 406 5.99 -48.58 -7.70
C ILE A 406 7.22 -47.72 -7.49
#